data_AF-A0A7S0N6F1-F1
#
_entry.id   AF-A0A7S0N6F1-F1
#
_cell.length_a   1.000
_cell.length_b   1.000
_cell.length_c   1.000
_cell.angle_alpha   90.00
_cell.angle_beta   90.00
_cell.angle_gamma   90.00
#
_symmetry.space_group_name_H-M   'P 1'
#
loop_
_entity.id
_entity.type
_entity.pdbx_description
1 polymer ?
#
loop_
_entity_poly.entity_id
_entity_poly.type
_entity_poly.pdbx_seq_one_letter_code
_entity_poly.pdbx_strand_id
1 'polypeptide(L)'
;MYLSYFSGVPVAAPRIPLQPKRVYPTRVHPKRVYPKRVHPKPLSTITMSASDITADLLRQKLGLQVASMKERRLQSLWAGYGSVSSLTAQLEDGATKRFIVKKVDPPRVSGGSIGDARKLKSYAVETYFYQHLAEGLIQQGTCVATPLHLDKQGDNFTLLMTDLTDEFPKSHGAMTVPQAKAALDWLASFHAHFWEVPRGEGVWEQGGYWYLDTRPEEFESIGSEWARLKAAAAALDWRGEGGGGGGLWVGSP
;
A
#
# COMPACT_ATOMS: atom_id res chain seq x y z
N MET A 1 -34.58 47.65 30.74
CA MET A 1 -34.50 47.40 32.20
C MET A 1 -33.73 46.09 32.34
N TYR A 2 -32.44 45.99 32.66
CA TYR A 2 -31.48 46.83 33.37
C TYR A 2 -30.15 46.84 32.59
N LEU A 3 -29.48 47.99 32.59
CA LEU A 3 -28.06 48.17 32.25
C LEU A 3 -27.22 47.84 33.49
N SER A 4 -26.06 47.20 33.32
CA SER A 4 -24.91 47.47 34.19
C SER A 4 -23.58 47.26 33.45
N TYR A 5 -22.79 48.32 33.48
CA TYR A 5 -21.40 48.46 33.08
C TYR A 5 -20.48 47.32 33.53
N PHE A 6 -19.50 46.97 32.68
CA PHE A 6 -18.15 46.65 33.13
C PHE A 6 -17.12 47.17 32.11
N SER A 7 -16.48 48.28 32.47
CA SER A 7 -15.20 48.71 31.93
C SER A 7 -14.10 47.87 32.59
N GLY A 8 -13.38 47.06 31.80
CA GLY A 8 -12.27 46.22 32.26
C GLY A 8 -11.05 46.38 31.36
N VAL A 9 -9.95 46.85 31.97
CA VAL A 9 -8.59 47.01 31.42
C VAL A 9 -8.06 45.65 30.89
N PRO A 10 -7.26 45.61 29.81
CA PRO A 10 -6.66 44.36 29.35
C PRO A 10 -5.65 43.83 30.37
N VAL A 11 -5.95 42.68 30.97
CA VAL A 11 -5.01 41.92 31.81
C VAL A 11 -4.10 41.11 30.89
N ALA A 12 -2.80 41.40 30.93
CA ALA A 12 -1.79 40.63 30.22
C ALA A 12 -1.76 39.18 30.73
N ALA A 13 -1.83 38.21 29.82
CA ALA A 13 -1.71 36.79 30.17
C ALA A 13 -0.33 36.49 30.78
N PRO A 14 -0.25 35.66 31.85
CA PRO A 14 1.03 35.28 32.43
C PRO A 14 1.85 34.44 31.45
N ARG A 15 3.11 34.83 31.23
CA ARG A 15 4.08 34.04 30.48
C ARG A 15 4.40 32.76 31.26
N ILE A 16 3.96 31.62 30.77
CA ILE A 16 4.36 30.30 31.27
C ILE A 16 5.83 30.08 30.89
N PRO A 17 6.75 29.81 31.84
CA PRO A 17 8.13 29.48 31.50
C PRO A 17 8.17 28.18 30.70
N LEU A 18 8.78 28.21 29.51
CA LEU A 18 9.09 27.02 28.73
C LEU A 18 10.05 26.14 29.56
N GLN A 19 9.56 24.98 30.00
CA GLN A 19 10.40 23.96 30.61
C GLN A 19 11.45 23.49 29.59
N PRO A 20 12.70 23.23 29.99
CA PRO A 20 13.72 22.72 29.07
C PRO A 20 13.27 21.39 28.47
N LYS A 21 13.50 21.22 27.16
CA LYS A 21 13.20 19.97 26.44
C LYS A 21 13.82 18.80 27.16
N ARG A 22 12.99 17.87 27.64
CA ARG A 22 13.43 16.61 28.22
C ARG A 22 14.07 15.78 27.10
N VAL A 23 15.40 15.73 27.07
CA VAL A 23 16.15 14.87 26.15
C VAL A 23 15.99 13.44 26.65
N TYR A 24 15.14 12.66 25.98
CA TYR A 24 15.09 11.23 26.20
C TYR A 24 16.30 10.60 25.51
N PRO A 25 17.11 9.78 26.20
CA PRO A 25 18.17 9.04 25.53
C PRO A 25 17.52 8.16 24.45
N THR A 26 18.00 8.29 23.21
CA THR A 26 17.60 7.41 22.12
C THR A 26 18.02 6.00 22.50
N ARG A 27 17.05 5.16 22.85
CA ARG A 27 17.31 3.75 23.12
C ARG A 27 17.65 3.12 21.78
N VAL A 28 18.94 2.97 21.50
CA VAL A 28 19.42 2.22 20.34
C VAL A 28 19.03 0.77 20.59
N HIS A 29 17.89 0.36 20.05
CA HIS A 29 17.55 -1.05 20.00
C HIS A 29 18.60 -1.74 19.13
N PRO A 30 19.20 -2.86 19.59
CA PRO A 30 20.09 -3.61 18.73
C PRO A 30 19.35 -3.93 17.44
N LYS A 31 19.98 -3.63 16.28
CA LYS A 31 19.42 -3.99 14.98
C LYS A 31 19.06 -5.46 15.04
N ARG A 32 17.76 -5.78 14.93
CA ARG A 32 17.31 -7.15 14.87
C ARG A 32 17.86 -7.71 13.56
N VAL A 33 18.92 -8.51 13.66
CA VAL A 33 19.57 -9.14 12.52
C VAL A 33 18.65 -10.25 12.06
N TYR A 34 17.83 -9.98 11.05
CA TYR A 34 17.14 -11.02 10.32
C TYR A 34 18.19 -11.85 9.57
N PRO A 35 18.06 -13.19 9.52
CA PRO A 35 18.98 -14.02 8.76
C PRO A 35 19.08 -13.49 7.33
N LYS A 36 20.29 -13.43 6.78
CA LYS A 36 20.52 -13.01 5.40
C LYS A 36 19.71 -13.92 4.47
N ARG A 37 18.67 -13.37 3.84
CA ARG A 37 17.89 -14.07 2.82
C ARG A 37 18.77 -14.31 1.59
N VAL A 38 18.71 -15.52 1.04
CA VAL A 38 19.19 -15.79 -0.31
C VAL A 38 18.07 -15.37 -1.25
N HIS A 39 18.18 -14.16 -1.81
CA HIS A 39 17.20 -13.65 -2.75
C HIS A 39 17.54 -14.13 -4.17
N PRO A 40 16.54 -14.55 -4.96
CA PRO A 40 16.74 -14.71 -6.40
C PRO A 40 17.16 -13.36 -7.01
N LYS A 41 18.01 -13.40 -8.05
CA LYS A 41 18.51 -12.21 -8.74
C LYS A 41 17.36 -11.32 -9.24
N PRO A 42 17.54 -9.98 -9.29
CA PRO A 42 16.55 -9.06 -9.81
C PRO A 42 16.15 -9.41 -11.24
N LEU A 43 14.86 -9.22 -11.54
CA LEU A 43 14.28 -9.49 -12.85
C LEU A 43 14.78 -8.45 -13.86
N SER A 44 15.49 -8.91 -14.90
CA SER A 44 15.72 -8.12 -16.10
C SER A 44 14.60 -8.39 -17.12
N THR A 45 13.89 -7.33 -17.48
CA THR A 45 13.02 -7.21 -18.67
C THR A 45 11.63 -7.87 -18.58
N ILE A 46 10.60 -7.01 -18.68
CA ILE A 46 9.20 -7.37 -18.90
C ILE A 46 9.09 -8.08 -20.25
N THR A 47 8.53 -9.29 -20.29
CA THR A 47 8.18 -9.98 -21.54
C THR A 47 6.70 -9.75 -21.77
N MET A 48 6.28 -9.23 -22.93
CA MET A 48 4.89 -8.86 -23.21
C MET A 48 4.01 -10.09 -23.45
N SER A 49 3.45 -10.68 -22.38
CA SER A 49 2.35 -11.65 -22.45
C SER A 49 1.78 -11.94 -21.03
N ALA A 50 0.54 -11.49 -20.74
CA ALA A 50 -0.31 -11.86 -19.60
C ALA A 50 -0.70 -13.31 -19.78
N SER A 51 0.29 -14.13 -19.46
CA SER A 51 0.30 -15.55 -19.68
C SER A 51 -0.22 -16.21 -18.42
N ASP A 52 -0.87 -17.35 -18.59
CA ASP A 52 -0.95 -18.30 -17.50
C ASP A 52 0.45 -18.65 -16.99
N ILE A 53 0.58 -18.87 -15.69
CA ILE A 53 1.83 -19.34 -15.11
C ILE A 53 1.98 -20.82 -15.48
N THR A 54 2.78 -21.10 -16.50
CA THR A 54 3.04 -22.45 -17.00
C THR A 54 4.28 -23.08 -16.37
N ALA A 55 4.40 -24.41 -16.49
CA ALA A 55 5.62 -25.13 -16.11
C ALA A 55 6.85 -24.59 -16.87
N ASP A 56 6.71 -24.29 -18.16
CA ASP A 56 7.77 -23.71 -18.98
C ASP A 56 8.20 -22.33 -18.50
N LEU A 57 7.25 -21.49 -18.07
CA LEU A 57 7.58 -20.19 -17.49
C LEU A 57 8.39 -20.34 -16.20
N LEU A 58 7.98 -21.26 -15.30
CA LEU A 58 8.71 -21.54 -14.07
C LEU A 58 10.10 -22.11 -14.35
N ARG A 59 10.23 -22.97 -15.36
CA ARG A 59 11.53 -23.48 -15.82
C ARG A 59 12.41 -22.34 -16.35
N GLN A 60 11.89 -21.51 -17.24
CA GLN A 60 12.65 -20.44 -17.88
C GLN A 60 13.08 -19.35 -16.88
N LYS A 61 12.16 -18.91 -16.01
CA LYS A 61 12.40 -17.78 -15.11
C LYS A 61 13.09 -18.21 -13.82
N LEU A 62 12.81 -19.40 -13.31
CA LEU A 62 13.26 -19.85 -11.98
C LEU A 62 14.14 -21.10 -12.01
N GLY A 63 14.33 -21.74 -13.17
CA GLY A 63 15.14 -22.95 -13.30
C GLY A 63 14.47 -24.20 -12.71
N LEU A 64 13.16 -24.18 -12.47
CA LEU A 64 12.43 -25.28 -11.83
C LEU A 64 11.97 -26.33 -12.86
N GLN A 65 12.34 -27.59 -12.64
CA GLN A 65 11.79 -28.72 -13.41
C GLN A 65 10.50 -29.18 -12.74
N VAL A 66 9.37 -28.81 -13.33
CA VAL A 66 8.05 -28.98 -12.72
C VAL A 66 7.37 -30.23 -13.28
N ALA A 67 7.13 -31.22 -12.42
CA ALA A 67 6.42 -32.45 -12.77
C ALA A 67 4.89 -32.25 -12.79
N SER A 68 4.34 -31.47 -11.85
CA SER A 68 2.92 -31.12 -11.85
C SER A 68 2.64 -29.82 -11.10
N MET A 69 1.50 -29.20 -11.39
CA MET A 69 1.08 -27.94 -10.79
C MET A 69 -0.37 -28.00 -10.37
N LYS A 70 -0.69 -27.36 -9.25
CA LYS A 70 -2.06 -27.18 -8.77
C LYS A 70 -2.26 -25.75 -8.32
N GLU A 71 -3.24 -25.09 -8.92
CA GLU A 71 -3.67 -23.75 -8.53
C GLU A 71 -4.93 -23.83 -7.67
N ARG A 72 -4.97 -23.07 -6.57
CA ARG A 72 -6.13 -22.91 -5.70
C ARG A 72 -6.39 -21.42 -5.49
N ARG A 73 -7.54 -20.95 -5.97
CA ARG A 73 -8.00 -19.58 -5.75
C ARG A 73 -8.15 -19.30 -4.25
N LEU A 74 -7.55 -18.22 -3.78
CA LEU A 74 -7.65 -17.72 -2.41
C LEU A 74 -8.72 -16.64 -2.29
N GLN A 75 -8.75 -15.72 -3.25
CA GLN A 75 -9.62 -14.54 -3.18
C GLN A 75 -9.93 -13.99 -4.59
N SER A 76 -11.15 -13.49 -4.79
CA SER A 76 -11.50 -12.72 -5.98
C SER A 76 -11.10 -11.24 -5.81
N LEU A 77 -10.63 -10.62 -6.89
CA LEU A 77 -10.44 -9.18 -6.94
C LEU A 77 -11.78 -8.45 -7.07
N TRP A 78 -11.77 -7.16 -6.76
CA TRP A 78 -12.97 -6.34 -6.69
C TRP A 78 -13.65 -6.25 -8.05
N ALA A 79 -14.99 -6.19 -8.06
CA ALA A 79 -15.78 -6.02 -9.28
C ALA A 79 -15.45 -7.01 -10.42
N GLY A 80 -14.98 -8.22 -10.09
CA GLY A 80 -14.67 -9.25 -11.08
C GLY A 80 -13.35 -9.06 -11.82
N TYR A 81 -12.44 -8.19 -11.35
CA TYR A 81 -11.16 -7.89 -12.00
C TYR A 81 -10.11 -9.01 -11.95
N GLY A 82 -10.49 -10.26 -11.68
CA GLY A 82 -9.58 -11.40 -11.57
C GLY A 82 -9.46 -11.95 -10.15
N SER A 83 -8.29 -12.48 -9.79
CA SER A 83 -8.11 -13.23 -8.54
C SER A 83 -6.68 -13.30 -8.01
N VAL A 84 -6.57 -13.70 -6.74
CA VAL A 84 -5.33 -14.15 -6.11
C VAL A 84 -5.46 -15.64 -5.81
N SER A 85 -4.43 -16.41 -6.19
CA SER A 85 -4.36 -17.86 -6.06
C SER A 85 -3.04 -18.30 -5.42
N SER A 86 -3.08 -19.43 -4.73
CA SER A 86 -1.89 -20.19 -4.34
C SER A 86 -1.60 -21.24 -5.41
N LEU A 87 -0.38 -21.24 -5.93
CA LEU A 87 0.11 -22.19 -6.92
C LEU A 87 1.12 -23.11 -6.26
N THR A 88 0.82 -24.40 -6.22
CA THR A 88 1.72 -25.45 -5.71
C THR A 88 2.34 -26.19 -6.89
N ALA A 89 3.66 -26.21 -6.99
CA ALA A 89 4.41 -26.95 -7.98
C ALA A 89 5.12 -28.15 -7.31
N GLN A 90 4.90 -29.35 -7.84
CA GLN A 90 5.70 -30.53 -7.54
C GLN A 90 6.83 -30.61 -8.54
N LEU A 91 8.07 -30.66 -8.05
CA LEU A 91 9.27 -30.74 -8.88
C LEU A 91 9.65 -32.19 -9.16
N GLU A 92 10.40 -32.41 -10.23
CA GLU A 92 10.87 -33.75 -10.63
C GLU A 92 11.79 -34.41 -9.58
N ASP A 93 12.48 -33.61 -8.77
CA ASP A 93 13.32 -34.07 -7.66
C ASP A 93 12.51 -34.43 -6.38
N GLY A 94 11.18 -34.34 -6.45
CA GLY A 94 10.27 -34.61 -5.34
C GLY A 94 10.05 -33.42 -4.39
N ALA A 95 10.72 -32.28 -4.60
CA ALA A 95 10.47 -31.10 -3.79
C ALA A 95 9.14 -30.42 -4.14
N THR A 96 8.50 -29.80 -3.15
CA THR A 96 7.31 -28.96 -3.35
C THR A 96 7.68 -27.48 -3.22
N LYS A 97 7.22 -26.65 -4.15
CA LYS A 97 7.30 -25.19 -4.09
C LYS A 97 5.92 -24.56 -4.11
N ARG A 98 5.74 -23.46 -3.38
CA ARG A 98 4.51 -22.66 -3.37
C ARG A 98 4.77 -21.24 -3.82
N PHE A 99 3.81 -20.69 -4.54
CA PHE A 99 3.82 -19.33 -5.06
C PHE A 99 2.45 -18.69 -4.87
N ILE A 100 2.43 -17.36 -4.87
CA ILE A 100 1.22 -16.57 -4.99
C ILE A 100 1.14 -16.03 -6.41
N VAL A 101 0.01 -16.24 -7.05
CA VAL A 101 -0.31 -15.71 -8.37
C VAL A 101 -1.44 -14.71 -8.21
N LYS A 102 -1.22 -13.47 -8.64
CA LYS A 102 -2.28 -12.48 -8.78
C LYS A 102 -2.50 -12.20 -10.26
N LYS A 103 -3.70 -12.50 -10.74
CA LYS A 103 -4.14 -12.22 -12.10
C LYS A 103 -5.18 -11.11 -12.06
N VAL A 104 -4.91 -10.04 -12.79
CA VAL A 104 -5.84 -8.94 -13.03
C VAL A 104 -6.33 -9.07 -14.46
N ASP A 105 -7.62 -9.33 -14.62
CA ASP A 105 -8.33 -9.49 -15.90
C ASP A 105 -9.62 -8.65 -15.80
N PRO A 106 -9.55 -7.36 -16.16
CA PRO A 106 -10.70 -6.46 -16.08
C PRO A 106 -11.83 -6.92 -16.99
N PRO A 107 -13.10 -6.83 -16.56
CA PRO A 107 -14.23 -7.14 -17.43
C PRO A 107 -14.19 -6.28 -18.70
N ARG A 108 -14.47 -6.86 -19.87
CA ARG A 108 -14.38 -6.16 -21.18
C ARG A 108 -15.24 -4.90 -21.29
N VAL A 109 -16.29 -4.77 -20.49
CA VAL A 109 -17.21 -3.61 -20.46
C VAL A 109 -16.83 -2.57 -19.41
N SER A 110 -15.75 -2.77 -18.63
CA SER A 110 -15.34 -1.88 -17.54
C SER A 110 -14.55 -0.63 -17.98
N GLY A 111 -14.63 -0.23 -19.24
CA GLY A 111 -13.93 0.94 -19.77
C GLY A 111 -14.83 2.17 -19.77
N GLY A 112 -14.80 2.99 -18.71
CA GLY A 112 -15.43 4.32 -18.78
C GLY A 112 -15.74 5.00 -17.45
N SER A 113 -15.86 4.28 -16.34
CA SER A 113 -16.11 4.89 -15.03
C SER A 113 -14.81 5.39 -14.37
N ILE A 114 -14.93 6.40 -13.51
CA ILE A 114 -13.82 6.87 -12.65
C ILE A 114 -13.34 5.73 -11.75
N GLY A 115 -14.30 4.93 -11.26
CA GLY A 115 -14.03 3.76 -10.46
C GLY A 115 -13.16 2.72 -11.16
N ASP A 116 -13.32 2.51 -12.46
CA ASP A 116 -12.55 1.54 -13.25
C ASP A 116 -11.15 2.05 -13.57
N ALA A 117 -11.02 3.29 -14.03
CA ALA A 117 -9.73 3.93 -14.25
C ALA A 117 -8.86 3.90 -12.98
N ARG A 118 -9.48 4.15 -11.82
CA ARG A 118 -8.79 4.06 -10.53
C ARG A 118 -8.35 2.63 -10.19
N LYS A 119 -9.16 1.61 -10.47
CA LYS A 119 -8.79 0.20 -10.21
C LYS A 119 -7.58 -0.17 -11.07
N LEU A 120 -7.60 0.14 -12.36
CA LEU A 120 -6.49 -0.09 -13.28
C LEU A 120 -5.21 0.62 -12.82
N LYS A 121 -5.32 1.90 -12.44
CA LYS A 121 -4.19 2.64 -11.86
C LYS A 121 -3.66 1.99 -10.59
N SER A 122 -4.52 1.43 -9.73
CA SER A 122 -4.10 0.73 -8.52
C SER A 122 -3.24 -0.51 -8.84
N TYR A 123 -3.64 -1.31 -9.84
CA TYR A 123 -2.87 -2.47 -10.28
C TYR A 123 -1.57 -2.10 -10.99
N ALA A 124 -1.58 -1.01 -11.77
CA ALA A 124 -0.37 -0.46 -12.37
C ALA A 124 0.64 0.01 -11.30
N VAL A 125 0.17 0.74 -10.28
CA VAL A 125 1.00 1.21 -9.16
C VAL A 125 1.56 0.03 -8.35
N GLU A 126 0.76 -1.01 -8.11
CA GLU A 126 1.24 -2.23 -7.42
C GLU A 126 2.31 -2.96 -8.23
N THR A 127 2.12 -3.09 -9.54
CA THR A 127 3.11 -3.70 -10.44
C THR A 127 4.40 -2.90 -10.43
N TYR A 128 4.31 -1.56 -10.50
CA TYR A 128 5.45 -0.66 -10.40
C TYR A 128 6.18 -0.80 -9.06
N PHE A 129 5.44 -0.90 -7.94
CA PHE A 129 6.02 -1.11 -6.62
C PHE A 129 6.88 -2.39 -6.59
N TYR A 130 6.34 -3.51 -7.04
CA TYR A 130 7.11 -4.76 -7.06
C TYR A 130 8.27 -4.71 -8.06
N GLN A 131 8.09 -4.06 -9.20
CA GLN A 131 9.12 -3.98 -10.23
C GLN A 131 10.31 -3.10 -9.84
N HIS A 132 10.06 -1.99 -9.14
CA HIS A 132 11.08 -0.94 -8.96
C HIS A 132 11.40 -0.61 -7.50
N LEU A 133 10.48 -0.86 -6.56
CA LEU A 133 10.59 -0.36 -5.19
C LEU A 133 10.80 -1.49 -4.17
N ALA A 134 10.22 -2.66 -4.40
CA ALA A 134 10.28 -3.78 -3.47
C ALA A 134 11.72 -4.30 -3.26
N GLU A 135 12.59 -4.23 -4.27
CA GLU A 135 13.95 -4.73 -4.17
C GLU A 135 14.74 -4.06 -3.03
N GLY A 136 14.63 -2.73 -2.89
CA GLY A 136 15.31 -2.00 -1.82
C GLY A 136 14.88 -2.45 -0.43
N LEU A 137 13.57 -2.66 -0.22
CA LEU A 137 13.02 -3.19 1.03
C LEU A 137 13.57 -4.58 1.34
N ILE A 138 13.54 -5.45 0.33
CA ILE A 138 13.98 -6.85 0.38
C ILE A 138 15.47 -6.91 0.79
N GLN A 139 16.33 -6.12 0.14
CA GLN A 139 17.77 -6.06 0.43
C GLN A 139 18.07 -5.54 1.85
N GLN A 140 17.25 -4.62 2.37
CA GLN A 140 17.34 -4.13 3.75
C GLN A 140 16.74 -5.09 4.79
N GLY A 141 16.17 -6.21 4.36
CA GLY A 141 15.56 -7.21 5.23
C GLY A 141 14.13 -6.88 5.68
N THR A 142 13.48 -5.87 5.09
CA THR A 142 12.04 -5.65 5.31
C THR A 142 11.27 -6.71 4.55
N CYS A 143 10.51 -7.53 5.29
CA CYS A 143 9.80 -8.67 4.72
C CYS A 143 8.65 -8.21 3.80
N VAL A 144 8.83 -8.37 2.49
CA VAL A 144 7.75 -8.32 1.50
C VAL A 144 7.82 -9.56 0.62
N ALA A 145 6.73 -9.87 -0.07
CA ALA A 145 6.75 -10.93 -1.08
C ALA A 145 7.75 -10.57 -2.18
N THR A 146 8.60 -11.51 -2.57
CA THR A 146 9.58 -11.27 -3.64
C THR A 146 8.89 -11.50 -4.98
N PRO A 147 8.94 -10.54 -5.92
CA PRO A 147 8.42 -10.75 -7.26
C PRO A 147 9.34 -11.71 -8.01
N LEU A 148 8.73 -12.75 -8.59
CA LEU A 148 9.41 -13.81 -9.34
C LEU A 148 9.13 -13.70 -10.84
N HIS A 149 7.97 -13.15 -11.19
CA HIS A 149 7.63 -12.76 -12.55
C HIS A 149 6.56 -11.67 -12.49
N LEU A 150 6.71 -10.66 -13.32
CA LEU A 150 5.73 -9.58 -13.50
C LEU A 150 5.48 -9.45 -14.99
N ASP A 151 4.22 -9.41 -15.37
CA ASP A 151 3.79 -9.14 -16.73
C ASP A 151 2.60 -8.16 -16.74
N LYS A 152 2.57 -7.34 -17.79
CA LYS A 152 1.48 -6.43 -18.10
C LYS A 152 1.17 -6.47 -19.60
N GLN A 153 -0.09 -6.72 -19.95
CA GLN A 153 -0.62 -6.60 -21.31
C GLN A 153 -1.89 -5.77 -21.37
N GLY A 154 -1.78 -4.56 -21.93
CA GLY A 154 -2.88 -3.60 -21.89
C GLY A 154 -3.28 -3.36 -20.43
N ASP A 155 -4.52 -3.73 -20.11
CA ASP A 155 -5.10 -3.63 -18.77
C ASP A 155 -5.05 -4.94 -17.97
N ASN A 156 -4.43 -5.99 -18.52
CA ASN A 156 -4.19 -7.25 -17.84
C ASN A 156 -2.85 -7.23 -17.11
N PHE A 157 -2.81 -7.80 -15.91
CA PHE A 157 -1.59 -7.89 -15.10
C PHE A 157 -1.44 -9.28 -14.52
N THR A 158 -0.21 -9.81 -14.52
CA THR A 158 0.12 -11.07 -13.85
C THR A 158 1.32 -10.86 -12.94
N LEU A 159 1.14 -11.14 -11.65
CA LEU A 159 2.20 -11.09 -10.65
C LEU A 159 2.39 -12.48 -10.05
N LEU A 160 3.56 -13.07 -10.27
CA LEU A 160 4.03 -14.27 -9.58
C LEU A 160 4.97 -13.85 -8.46
N MET A 161 4.66 -14.26 -7.24
CA MET A 161 5.40 -13.87 -6.04
C MET A 161 5.68 -15.07 -5.15
N THR A 162 6.67 -14.93 -4.25
CA THR A 162 6.91 -15.92 -3.19
C THR A 162 5.71 -16.03 -2.25
N ASP A 163 5.41 -17.24 -1.79
CA ASP A 163 4.44 -17.47 -0.72
C ASP A 163 5.08 -17.17 0.65
N LEU A 164 4.59 -16.13 1.33
CA LEU A 164 5.13 -15.75 2.65
C LEU A 164 4.79 -16.77 3.74
N THR A 165 3.86 -17.70 3.53
CA THR A 165 3.53 -18.73 4.52
C THR A 165 4.65 -19.74 4.73
N ASP A 166 5.62 -19.82 3.82
CA ASP A 166 6.81 -20.65 3.97
C ASP A 166 7.69 -20.18 5.14
N GLU A 167 7.81 -18.86 5.35
CA GLU A 167 8.51 -18.27 6.51
C GLU A 167 7.55 -17.92 7.67
N PHE A 168 6.31 -17.53 7.34
CA PHE A 168 5.32 -17.01 8.29
C PHE A 168 3.99 -17.79 8.20
N PRO A 169 3.97 -19.07 8.62
CA PRO A 169 2.81 -19.94 8.44
C PRO A 169 1.59 -19.60 9.31
N LYS A 170 1.76 -18.71 10.30
CA LYS A 170 0.72 -18.38 11.28
C LYS A 170 -0.03 -17.13 10.87
N SER A 171 -1.34 -17.27 10.67
CA SER A 171 -2.28 -16.15 10.56
C SER A 171 -3.03 -15.96 11.88
N HIS A 172 -3.24 -14.71 12.29
CA HIS A 172 -3.91 -14.38 13.55
C HIS A 172 -5.07 -13.42 13.28
N GLY A 173 -6.27 -13.75 13.75
CA GLY A 173 -7.43 -12.85 13.69
C GLY A 173 -7.42 -11.74 14.75
N ALA A 174 -6.59 -11.89 15.78
CA ALA A 174 -6.34 -10.89 16.81
C ALA A 174 -4.84 -10.85 17.14
N MET A 175 -4.34 -9.70 17.55
CA MET A 175 -2.91 -9.51 17.81
C MET A 175 -2.66 -9.35 19.31
N THR A 176 -1.68 -10.11 19.81
CA THR A 176 -1.06 -9.85 21.12
C THR A 176 -0.18 -8.61 21.05
N VAL A 177 0.15 -8.01 22.19
CA VAL A 177 1.06 -6.84 22.24
C VAL A 177 2.42 -7.10 21.57
N PRO A 178 3.09 -8.26 21.76
CA PRO A 178 4.33 -8.56 21.03
C PRO A 178 4.14 -8.64 19.51
N GLN A 179 3.03 -9.19 19.03
CA GLN A 179 2.72 -9.25 17.60
C GLN A 179 2.44 -7.85 17.03
N ALA A 180 1.71 -7.01 17.78
CA ALA A 180 1.46 -5.62 17.41
C ALA A 180 2.77 -4.85 17.28
N LYS A 181 3.70 -5.01 18.24
CA LYS A 181 5.04 -4.41 18.15
C LYS A 181 5.82 -4.90 16.93
N ALA A 182 5.78 -6.19 16.63
CA ALA A 182 6.45 -6.72 15.43
C ALA A 182 5.87 -6.15 14.12
N ALA A 183 4.55 -5.95 14.05
CA ALA A 183 3.92 -5.31 12.89
C ALA A 183 4.29 -3.82 12.80
N LEU A 184 4.37 -3.12 13.92
CA LEU A 184 4.82 -1.71 13.96
C LEU A 184 6.30 -1.57 13.58
N ASP A 185 7.16 -2.48 14.00
CA ASP A 185 8.58 -2.49 13.60
C ASP A 185 8.71 -2.71 12.08
N TRP A 186 7.90 -3.62 11.52
CA TRP A 186 7.83 -3.83 10.07
C TRP A 186 7.34 -2.57 9.36
N LEU A 187 6.26 -1.96 9.83
CA LEU A 187 5.68 -0.75 9.24
C LEU A 187 6.66 0.43 9.30
N ALA A 188 7.34 0.61 10.43
CA ALA A 188 8.38 1.62 10.59
C ALA A 188 9.55 1.39 9.64
N SER A 189 10.00 0.15 9.47
CA SER A 189 11.07 -0.20 8.52
C SER A 189 10.67 0.09 7.07
N PHE A 190 9.42 -0.25 6.72
CA PHE A 190 8.84 0.06 5.40
C PHE A 190 8.82 1.58 5.15
N HIS A 191 8.29 2.37 6.09
CA HIS A 191 8.22 3.83 5.93
C HIS A 191 9.60 4.49 5.93
N ALA A 192 10.52 4.06 6.79
CA ALA A 192 11.86 4.61 6.85
C ALA A 192 12.62 4.41 5.53
N HIS A 193 12.38 3.31 4.82
CA HIS A 193 13.01 3.05 3.52
C HIS A 193 12.62 4.08 2.45
N PHE A 194 11.39 4.58 2.49
CA PHE A 194 10.88 5.58 1.53
C PHE A 194 10.86 7.00 2.09
N TRP A 195 11.39 7.21 3.30
CA TRP A 195 11.43 8.53 3.92
C TRP A 195 12.38 9.43 3.13
N GLU A 196 11.92 10.63 2.75
CA GLU A 196 12.68 11.60 1.93
C GLU A 196 13.14 11.07 0.56
N VAL A 197 12.62 9.92 0.12
CA VAL A 197 12.81 9.44 -1.25
C VAL A 197 11.83 10.19 -2.16
N PRO A 198 12.31 10.84 -3.23
CA PRO A 198 11.42 11.51 -4.17
C PRO A 198 10.37 10.55 -4.72
N ARG A 199 9.15 11.04 -4.88
CA ARG A 199 8.05 10.26 -5.44
C ARG A 199 8.41 9.83 -6.87
N GLY A 200 8.37 8.53 -7.13
CA GLY A 200 8.49 8.00 -8.49
C GLY A 200 7.26 8.30 -9.35
N GLU A 201 7.42 8.40 -10.66
CA GLU A 201 6.31 8.66 -11.59
C GLU A 201 5.26 7.54 -11.61
N GLY A 202 5.66 6.30 -11.27
CA GLY A 202 4.79 5.12 -11.31
C GLY A 202 3.95 4.86 -10.05
N VAL A 203 3.95 5.78 -9.08
CA VAL A 203 3.10 5.69 -7.88
C VAL A 203 2.06 6.81 -7.82
N TRP A 204 1.05 6.65 -6.97
CA TRP A 204 0.06 7.69 -6.74
C TRP A 204 0.71 9.02 -6.34
N GLU A 205 0.18 10.12 -6.87
CA GLU A 205 0.62 11.48 -6.53
C GLU A 205 0.42 11.78 -5.05
N GLN A 206 -0.68 11.29 -4.51
CA GLN A 206 -1.04 11.41 -3.11
C GLN A 206 -1.29 10.04 -2.49
N GLY A 207 -0.81 9.88 -1.26
CA GLY A 207 -1.14 8.74 -0.42
C GLY A 207 -2.56 8.85 0.15
N GLY A 208 -3.04 7.75 0.72
CA GLY A 208 -4.37 7.67 1.32
C GLY A 208 -5.45 7.29 0.33
N TYR A 209 -6.41 6.49 0.80
CA TYR A 209 -7.48 5.91 -0.03
C TYR A 209 -8.81 6.68 0.04
N TRP A 210 -8.91 7.63 0.96
CA TRP A 210 -10.16 8.28 1.35
C TRP A 210 -10.19 9.75 0.94
N TYR A 211 -10.15 10.03 -0.37
CA TYR A 211 -10.48 11.35 -0.91
C TYR A 211 -11.75 11.29 -1.74
N LEU A 212 -12.55 12.36 -1.67
CA LEU A 212 -13.85 12.46 -2.32
C LEU A 212 -13.74 12.37 -3.85
N ASP A 213 -12.68 12.91 -4.45
CA ASP A 213 -12.49 12.90 -5.91
C ASP A 213 -12.42 11.48 -6.50
N THR A 214 -12.17 10.45 -5.67
CA THR A 214 -12.18 9.04 -6.13
C THR A 214 -13.53 8.35 -6.03
N ARG A 215 -14.54 9.04 -5.49
CA ARG A 215 -15.87 8.48 -5.15
C ARG A 215 -17.02 9.44 -5.47
N PRO A 216 -17.04 10.13 -6.63
CA PRO A 216 -18.11 11.08 -6.94
C PRO A 216 -19.47 10.40 -7.06
N GLU A 217 -19.50 9.20 -7.65
CA GLU A 217 -20.72 8.39 -7.79
C GLU A 217 -21.28 7.98 -6.42
N GLU A 218 -20.42 7.50 -5.52
CA GLU A 218 -20.83 7.14 -4.17
C GLU A 218 -21.24 8.36 -3.36
N PHE A 219 -20.53 9.48 -3.48
CA PHE A 219 -20.89 10.75 -2.86
C PHE A 219 -22.28 11.21 -3.30
N GLU A 220 -22.59 11.11 -4.59
CA GLU A 220 -23.92 11.47 -5.08
C GLU A 220 -25.02 10.55 -4.58
N SER A 221 -24.72 9.26 -4.43
CA SER A 221 -25.67 8.26 -3.93
C SER A 221 -25.98 8.35 -2.43
N ILE A 222 -25.30 9.22 -1.67
CA ILE A 222 -25.54 9.40 -0.24
C ILE A 222 -27.00 9.87 -0.01
N GLY A 223 -27.76 9.08 0.74
CA GLY A 223 -29.15 9.32 1.07
C GLY A 223 -29.36 10.60 1.90
N SER A 224 -30.60 11.12 1.85
CA SER A 224 -30.97 12.38 2.51
C SER A 224 -30.81 12.33 4.04
N GLU A 225 -30.84 11.14 4.64
CA GLU A 225 -30.58 10.93 6.06
C GLU A 225 -29.16 11.35 6.49
N TRP A 226 -28.21 11.39 5.55
CA TRP A 226 -26.83 11.82 5.78
C TRP A 226 -26.52 13.21 5.22
N ALA A 227 -27.53 14.00 4.84
CA ALA A 227 -27.35 15.29 4.17
C ALA A 227 -26.38 16.25 4.91
N ARG A 228 -26.40 16.25 6.25
CA ARG A 228 -25.47 17.07 7.05
C ARG A 228 -24.01 16.64 6.87
N LEU A 229 -23.74 15.33 6.80
CA LEU A 229 -22.39 14.81 6.56
C LEU A 229 -21.98 15.03 5.11
N LYS A 230 -22.90 14.83 4.15
CA LYS A 230 -22.65 15.12 2.72
C LYS A 230 -22.24 16.58 2.53
N ALA A 231 -22.93 17.52 3.19
CA ALA A 231 -22.60 18.95 3.15
C ALA A 231 -21.23 19.29 3.77
N ALA A 232 -20.82 18.58 4.81
CA ALA A 232 -19.52 18.78 5.46
C ALA A 232 -18.36 18.08 4.75
N ALA A 233 -18.63 17.15 3.84
CA ALA A 233 -17.63 16.25 3.27
C ALA A 233 -16.49 17.01 2.60
N ALA A 234 -16.79 18.00 1.75
CA ALA A 234 -15.77 18.80 1.05
C ALA A 234 -14.86 19.55 2.03
N ALA A 235 -15.39 20.02 3.17
CA ALA A 235 -14.60 20.68 4.20
C ALA A 235 -13.72 19.70 4.98
N LEU A 236 -14.18 18.46 5.17
CA LEU A 236 -13.39 17.40 5.82
C LEU A 236 -12.31 16.83 4.90
N ASP A 237 -12.58 16.78 3.60
CA ASP A 237 -11.61 16.34 2.59
C ASP A 237 -10.65 17.46 2.18
N TRP A 238 -10.86 18.68 2.67
CA TRP A 238 -9.98 19.82 2.46
C TRP A 238 -8.57 19.50 2.94
N ARG A 239 -7.63 19.56 1.99
CA ARG A 239 -6.21 19.34 2.21
C ARG A 239 -5.53 20.64 1.85
N GLY A 240 -5.14 21.43 2.84
CA GLY A 240 -4.46 22.70 2.59
C GLY A 240 -3.30 22.51 1.60
N GLU A 241 -3.22 23.38 0.60
CA GLU A 241 -2.15 23.32 -0.40
C GLU A 241 -0.79 23.54 0.27
N GLY A 242 0.07 22.54 0.18
CA GLY A 242 1.47 22.66 0.57
C GLY A 242 2.26 23.45 -0.47
N GLY A 243 2.28 24.78 -0.36
CA GLY A 243 3.44 25.61 -0.70
C GLY A 243 3.42 26.40 -2.02
N GLY A 244 2.98 27.65 -1.93
CA GLY A 244 3.38 28.78 -2.79
C GLY A 244 3.36 30.05 -1.95
N GLY A 245 4.53 30.65 -1.69
CA GLY A 245 4.74 31.65 -0.63
C GLY A 245 3.78 32.85 -0.57
N GLY A 246 3.50 33.27 0.67
CA GLY A 246 3.27 34.67 1.03
C GLY A 246 1.87 35.05 1.50
N GLY A 247 1.80 35.52 2.76
CA GLY A 247 0.90 36.62 3.12
C GLY A 247 -0.44 36.27 3.76
N LEU A 248 -0.49 36.54 5.07
CA LEU A 248 -1.61 37.08 5.84
C LEU A 248 -2.97 36.36 5.80
N TRP A 249 -3.36 35.91 6.99
CA TRP A 249 -4.72 36.02 7.51
C TRP A 249 -5.40 37.31 7.04
N VAL A 250 -6.44 37.19 6.23
CA VAL A 250 -7.45 38.24 6.07
C VAL A 250 -8.79 37.59 6.38
N GLY A 251 -9.39 38.04 7.48
CA GLY A 251 -10.71 37.61 7.89
C GLY A 251 -11.79 38.08 6.92
N SER A 252 -12.84 37.28 6.83
CA SER A 252 -14.10 37.68 6.20
C SER A 252 -14.83 38.73 7.06
N PRO A 253 -15.55 39.69 6.46
CA PRO A 253 -16.78 40.22 7.04
C PRO A 253 -17.91 39.18 7.02
#